data_AF-A0A5M9MP54-F1
#
_entry.id   AF-A0A5M9MP54-F1
#
_cell.length_a   1.000
_cell.length_b   1.000
_cell.length_c   1.000
_cell.angle_alpha   90.00
_cell.angle_beta   90.00
_cell.angle_gamma   90.00
#
_symmetry.space_group_name_H-M   'P 1'
#
loop_
_entity.id
_entity.type
_entity.pdbx_description
1 polymer ?
#
loop_
_entity_poly.entity_id
_entity_poly.type
_entity_poly.pdbx_seq_one_letter_code
_entity_poly.pdbx_strand_id
1 'polypeptide(L)' 'MRVSNGVSLWTTSEGLDKHVLVTGAAGFLGSNMVDVLLHQGHRIIGLDNYQVGVPENIGHLENDHRFQMIR' A
#
# COMPACT_ATOMS: atom_id res chain seq x y z
N MET A 1 -15.83 21.11 -8.47
CA MET A 1 -17.13 21.65 -8.02
C MET A 1 -17.18 21.53 -6.50
N ARG A 2 -17.11 22.64 -5.75
CA ARG A 2 -17.15 22.65 -4.28
C ARG A 2 -18.60 22.74 -3.81
N VAL A 3 -19.04 21.82 -2.96
CA VAL A 3 -20.35 21.88 -2.28
C VAL A 3 -20.10 22.37 -0.85
N SER A 4 -20.72 23.49 -0.51
CA SER A 4 -20.43 24.33 0.66
C SER A 4 -21.18 23.91 1.93
N ASN A 5 -21.21 22.62 2.28
CA ASN A 5 -21.88 22.15 3.50
C ASN A 5 -21.00 21.16 4.27
N GLY A 6 -20.16 21.67 5.19
CA GLY A 6 -19.83 21.08 6.52
C GLY A 6 -19.41 19.61 6.68
N VAL A 7 -19.32 18.82 5.62
CA VAL A 7 -18.81 17.44 5.64
C VAL A 7 -17.49 17.49 4.89
N SER A 8 -16.38 17.40 5.62
CA SER A 8 -15.11 17.02 5.02
C SER A 8 -15.24 15.57 4.55
N LEU A 9 -15.81 15.38 3.36
CA LEU A 9 -15.49 14.20 2.56
C LEU A 9 -13.97 14.24 2.44
N TRP A 10 -13.30 13.26 3.06
CA TRP A 10 -11.85 13.11 3.00
C TRP A 10 -11.42 13.46 1.58
N THR A 11 -10.80 14.62 1.41
CA THR A 11 -10.24 14.97 0.13
C THR A 11 -9.04 14.06 0.03
N THR A 12 -9.24 12.86 -0.53
CA THR A 12 -8.13 12.07 -1.01
C THR A 12 -7.37 13.03 -1.91
N SER A 13 -6.12 13.26 -1.57
CA SER A 13 -5.20 14.03 -2.39
C SER A 13 -5.05 13.27 -3.72
N GLU A 14 -6.01 13.46 -4.62
CA GLU A 14 -6.02 12.89 -5.96
C GLU A 14 -4.69 13.30 -6.62
N GLY A 15 -3.81 12.32 -6.81
CA GLY A 15 -2.54 12.50 -7.52
C GLY A 15 -1.28 12.80 -6.69
N LEU A 16 -1.29 12.70 -5.35
CA LEU A 16 -0.04 12.77 -4.58
C LEU A 16 0.60 11.38 -4.44
N ASP A 17 1.81 11.20 -5.00
CA ASP A 17 2.69 10.08 -4.66
C ASP A 17 2.97 10.11 -3.15
N LYS A 18 2.72 8.99 -2.47
CA LYS A 18 2.84 8.84 -1.02
C LYS A 18 3.77 7.69 -0.72
N HIS A 19 4.52 7.84 0.36
CA HIS A 19 5.29 6.74 0.95
C HIS A 19 4.43 6.08 2.04
N VAL A 20 4.09 4.81 1.85
CA VAL A 20 3.19 4.07 2.74
C VAL A 20 3.91 2.87 3.34
N LEU A 21 3.82 2.72 4.66
CA LEU A 21 4.25 1.51 5.37
C LEU A 21 3.05 0.57 5.54
N VAL A 22 3.19 -0.66 5.08
CA VAL A 22 2.17 -1.71 5.26
C VAL A 22 2.74 -2.80 6.17
N THR A 23 2.17 -2.93 7.37
CA THR A 23 2.49 -4.03 8.28
C THR A 23 1.69 -5.28 7.94
N GLY A 24 2.29 -6.46 8.07
CA GLY A 24 1.67 -7.71 7.65
C GLY A 24 1.58 -7.83 6.12
N ALA A 25 2.55 -7.23 5.41
CA ALA A 25 2.53 -7.08 3.95
C ALA A 25 2.48 -8.43 3.20
N ALA A 26 2.97 -9.52 3.77
CA ALA A 26 2.93 -10.85 3.17
C ALA A 26 1.68 -11.65 3.58
N GLY A 27 0.80 -11.08 4.41
CA GLY A 27 -0.50 -11.66 4.74
C GLY A 27 -1.56 -11.42 3.66
N PHE A 28 -2.72 -12.07 3.80
CA PHE A 28 -3.83 -11.98 2.82
C PHE A 28 -4.29 -10.54 2.54
N LEU A 29 -4.66 -9.79 3.58
CA LEU A 29 -5.11 -8.41 3.38
C LEU A 29 -3.96 -7.48 3.00
N GLY A 30 -2.79 -7.68 3.62
CA GLY A 30 -1.62 -6.84 3.41
C GLY A 30 -1.15 -6.85 1.96
N SER A 31 -1.00 -8.02 1.35
CA SER A 31 -0.52 -8.13 -0.03
C SER A 31 -1.49 -7.48 -1.03
N ASN A 32 -2.80 -7.70 -0.85
CA ASN A 32 -3.83 -7.05 -1.68
C ASN A 32 -3.80 -5.52 -1.53
N MET A 33 -3.58 -5.00 -0.31
CA MET A 33 -3.44 -3.57 -0.09
C MET A 33 -2.19 -3.01 -0.77
N VAL A 34 -1.07 -3.74 -0.73
CA VAL A 34 0.16 -3.36 -1.43
C VAL A 34 -0.10 -3.22 -2.93
N ASP A 35 -0.75 -4.21 -3.56
CA ASP A 35 -1.09 -4.17 -4.98
C ASP A 35 -1.95 -2.94 -5.35
N VAL A 36 -3.00 -2.68 -4.57
CA VAL A 36 -3.89 -1.53 -4.80
C VAL A 36 -3.15 -0.20 -4.66
N LEU A 37 -2.31 -0.05 -3.63
CA LEU A 37 -1.57 1.20 -3.38
C LEU A 37 -0.48 1.42 -4.44
N LEU A 38 0.21 0.37 -4.90
CA LEU A 38 1.15 0.45 -6.02
C LEU A 38 0.44 0.84 -7.32
N HIS A 39 -0.75 0.28 -7.57
CA HIS A 39 -1.58 0.64 -8.73
C HIS A 39 -2.07 2.09 -8.67
N GLN A 40 -2.28 2.64 -7.47
CA GLN A 40 -2.59 4.07 -7.25
C GLN A 40 -1.37 4.99 -7.42
N GLY A 41 -0.18 4.44 -7.69
CA GLY A 41 1.03 5.21 -7.97
C GLY A 41 1.86 5.55 -6.72
N HIS A 42 1.60 4.91 -5.59
CA HIS A 42 2.32 5.14 -4.35
C HIS A 42 3.59 4.27 -4.24
N ARG A 43 4.50 4.67 -3.36
CA ARG A 43 5.68 3.90 -2.95
C ARG A 43 5.42 3.19 -1.63
N ILE A 44 5.72 1.90 -1.58
CA ILE A 44 5.33 1.03 -0.48
C ILE A 44 6.55 0.40 0.18
N ILE A 45 6.61 0.48 1.50
CA ILE A 45 7.50 -0.31 2.33
C ILE A 45 6.63 -1.38 3.00
N GLY A 46 6.85 -2.64 2.67
CA GLY A 46 6.25 -3.77 3.37
C GLY A 46 7.04 -4.13 4.62
N LEU A 47 6.35 -4.45 5.71
CA LEU A 47 6.94 -4.97 6.94
C LEU A 47 6.22 -6.26 7.34
N ASP A 48 6.90 -7.39 7.37
CA ASP A 48 6.33 -8.67 7.81
C ASP A 48 7.41 -9.61 8.33
N ASN A 49 7.15 -10.28 9.44
CA ASN A 49 8.07 -11.25 10.04
C ASN A 49 7.86 -12.69 9.51
N TYR A 50 6.88 -12.89 8.62
CA TYR A 50 6.44 -14.18 8.05
C TYR A 50 5.96 -15.21 9.08
N GLN A 51 5.46 -14.77 10.23
CA GLN A 51 4.93 -15.71 11.23
C GLN A 51 3.64 -16.40 10.75
N VAL A 52 2.79 -15.66 10.03
CA VAL A 52 1.56 -16.18 9.37
C VAL A 52 1.51 -15.76 7.90
N GLY A 53 2.34 -14.79 7.48
CA GLY A 53 2.44 -14.35 6.09
C GLY A 53 3.15 -15.38 5.20
N VAL A 54 2.80 -15.36 3.91
CA VAL A 54 3.33 -16.25 2.89
C VAL A 54 4.18 -15.40 1.93
N PRO A 55 5.52 -15.54 1.90
CA PRO A 55 6.40 -14.71 1.06
C PRO A 55 5.98 -14.63 -0.41
N GLU A 56 5.40 -15.71 -0.94
CA GLU A 56 4.89 -15.81 -2.30
C GLU A 56 3.78 -14.80 -2.60
N ASN A 57 3.06 -14.29 -1.58
CA ASN A 57 2.04 -13.26 -1.74
C ASN A 57 2.61 -11.90 -2.18
N ILE A 58 3.91 -11.65 -1.98
CA ILE A 58 4.59 -10.41 -2.40
C ILE A 58 5.76 -10.65 -3.35
N GLY A 59 6.07 -11.92 -3.66
CA GLY A 59 7.22 -12.28 -4.49
C GLY A 59 7.15 -11.70 -5.90
N HIS A 60 5.95 -11.47 -6.45
CA HIS A 60 5.78 -10.82 -7.75
C HIS A 60 6.22 -9.35 -7.77
N LEU A 61 6.38 -8.73 -6.60
CA LEU A 61 6.73 -7.32 -6.44
C LEU A 61 8.23 -7.08 -6.24
N GLU A 62 9.06 -8.14 -6.14
CA GLU A 62 10.51 -8.02 -5.86
C GLU A 62 11.26 -7.11 -6.83
N ASN A 63 10.77 -6.97 -8.06
CA ASN A 63 11.37 -6.14 -9.10
C ASN A 63 10.65 -4.79 -9.31
N ASP A 64 9.59 -4.47 -8.56
CA ASP A 64 8.97 -3.14 -8.63
C ASP A 64 9.81 -2.14 -7.82
N HIS A 65 10.45 -1.19 -8.51
CA HIS A 65 11.21 -0.08 -7.92
C HIS A 65 10.46 0.80 -6.90
N ARG A 66 9.13 0.67 -6.81
CA ARG A 66 8.29 1.39 -5.83
C ARG A 66 7.97 0.54 -4.60
N PHE A 67 8.37 -0.74 -4.59
CA PHE A 67 8.17 -1.65 -3.47
C PHE A 67 9.50 -2.02 -2.81
N GLN A 68 9.52 -2.00 -1.48
CA GLN A 68 10.63 -2.51 -0.69
C GLN A 68 10.08 -3.35 0.46
N MET A 69 10.63 -4.55 0.65
CA MET A 69 10.26 -5.42 1.77
C MET A 69 11.28 -5.31 2.91
N ILE A 70 10.80 -5.14 4.13
CA ILE A 70 11.56 -5.24 5.38
C ILE A 70 11.02 -6.45 6.15
N ARG A 71 11.93 -7.30 6.64
CA ARG A 71 11.63 -8.48 7.44
C ARG A 71 12.14 -8.30 8.86
#